data_AF-A0A4R8KAR2-F1
#
_entry.id   AF-A0A4R8KAR2-F1
#
_cell.length_a   1.000
_cell.length_b   1.000
_cell.length_c   1.000
_cell.angle_alpha   90.00
_cell.angle_beta   90.00
_cell.angle_gamma   90.00
#
_symmetry.space_group_name_H-M   'P 1'
#
loop_
_entity.id
_entity.type
_entity.pdbx_description
1 polymer ?
#
loop_
_entity_poly.entity_id
_entity_poly.type
_entity_poly.pdbx_seq_one_letter_code
_entity_poly.pdbx_strand_id
1 'polypeptide(L)'
;MGMNVSSGGGSEPDVMVDINTTPLIDVMLVLLIMLIITIPIQTHAIKMNLPVGNPPPPITQPEVVQIDIDFDGTTTWNGQPVPNRAALESRLAQVAAEPVQAEIHLRPNKLVPYKDVAEVMASAQRLGATKIGLIGNEQYMQ
;
A
#
# COMPACT_ATOMS: atom_id res chain seq x y z
N MET A 1 -35.23 -114.06 -25.96
CA MET A 1 -36.32 -113.40 -25.22
C MET A 1 -35.76 -112.13 -24.61
N GLY A 2 -36.28 -110.98 -25.05
CA GLY A 2 -35.91 -109.68 -24.49
C GLY A 2 -36.70 -109.39 -23.23
N MET A 3 -36.06 -108.67 -22.30
CA MET A 3 -36.73 -107.94 -21.24
C MET A 3 -36.20 -106.51 -21.26
N ASN A 4 -37.13 -105.60 -21.57
CA ASN A 4 -37.04 -104.17 -21.48
C ASN A 4 -37.22 -103.75 -20.01
N VAL A 5 -36.41 -102.81 -19.52
CA VAL A 5 -36.61 -102.12 -18.25
C VAL A 5 -36.57 -100.62 -18.48
N SER A 6 -37.60 -100.00 -17.90
CA SER A 6 -38.19 -98.70 -18.10
C SER A 6 -37.46 -97.53 -17.45
N SER A 7 -37.54 -96.39 -18.15
CA SER A 7 -37.77 -95.02 -17.66
C SER A 7 -37.26 -94.59 -16.27
N GLY A 8 -36.40 -93.57 -16.28
CA GLY A 8 -36.22 -92.63 -15.18
C GLY A 8 -35.79 -91.27 -15.74
N GLY A 9 -36.76 -90.42 -16.06
CA GLY A 9 -36.53 -89.04 -16.49
C GLY A 9 -36.17 -88.14 -15.31
N GLY A 10 -35.17 -87.28 -15.53
CA GLY A 10 -34.80 -86.19 -14.63
C GLY A 10 -34.37 -85.00 -15.47
N SER A 11 -35.34 -84.21 -15.91
CA SER A 11 -35.10 -82.89 -16.51
C SER A 11 -35.11 -81.88 -15.37
N GLU A 12 -33.94 -81.50 -14.86
CA GLU A 12 -33.81 -80.31 -14.03
C GLU A 12 -34.12 -79.07 -14.90
N PRO A 13 -35.05 -78.19 -14.49
CA PRO A 13 -35.24 -76.92 -15.17
C PRO A 13 -34.09 -75.98 -14.80
N ASP A 14 -33.30 -75.58 -15.80
CA ASP A 14 -32.36 -74.47 -15.70
C ASP A 14 -33.15 -73.20 -15.36
N VAL A 15 -33.03 -72.74 -14.11
CA VAL A 15 -33.66 -71.51 -13.64
C VAL A 15 -32.84 -70.35 -14.21
N MET A 16 -33.22 -69.88 -15.40
CA MET A 16 -32.68 -68.67 -15.98
C MET A 16 -32.94 -67.50 -15.03
N VAL A 17 -31.89 -67.05 -14.33
CA VAL A 17 -31.94 -65.87 -13.48
C VAL A 17 -31.91 -64.64 -14.39
N ASP A 18 -33.09 -64.05 -14.62
CA ASP A 18 -33.21 -62.76 -15.30
C ASP A 18 -32.75 -61.65 -14.34
N ILE A 19 -31.65 -60.99 -14.68
CA ILE A 19 -31.15 -59.87 -13.88
C ILE A 19 -31.97 -58.64 -14.25
N ASN A 20 -32.74 -58.12 -13.29
CA ASN A 20 -33.46 -56.86 -13.45
C ASN A 20 -32.46 -55.72 -13.74
N THR A 21 -32.41 -55.27 -14.99
CA THR A 21 -31.53 -54.19 -15.44
C THR A 21 -32.06 -52.81 -15.08
N THR A 22 -33.38 -52.66 -14.90
CA THR A 22 -34.03 -51.37 -14.60
C THR A 22 -33.50 -50.71 -13.31
N PRO A 23 -33.38 -51.43 -12.16
CA PRO A 23 -32.78 -50.84 -10.95
C PRO A 23 -31.28 -50.57 -11.11
N LEU A 24 -30.58 -51.37 -11.91
CA LEU A 24 -29.14 -51.22 -12.14
C LEU A 24 -28.85 -49.94 -12.94
N ILE A 25 -29.66 -49.65 -13.95
CA ILE A 25 -29.55 -48.43 -14.76
C ILE A 25 -29.78 -47.17 -13.92
N ASP A 26 -30.75 -47.20 -12.99
CA ASP A 26 -31.04 -46.07 -12.10
C ASP A 26 -29.83 -45.74 -11.20
N VAL A 27 -29.24 -46.77 -10.58
CA VAL A 27 -28.02 -46.61 -9.77
C VAL A 27 -26.85 -46.08 -10.62
N MET A 28 -26.68 -46.58 -11.84
CA MET A 28 -25.62 -46.08 -12.74
C MET A 28 -25.84 -44.61 -13.12
N LEU A 29 -27.07 -44.20 -13.41
CA LEU A 29 -27.41 -42.83 -13.81
C LEU A 29 -27.21 -41.85 -12.65
N VAL A 30 -27.56 -42.23 -11.42
CA VAL A 30 -27.27 -41.44 -10.21
C VAL A 30 -25.77 -41.20 -10.05
N LEU A 31 -24.95 -42.23 -10.24
CA LEU A 31 -23.48 -42.11 -10.15
C LEU A 31 -22.89 -41.18 -11.22
N LEU A 32 -23.42 -41.22 -12.44
CA LEU A 32 -23.00 -40.33 -13.52
C LEU A 32 -23.36 -38.87 -13.21
N ILE A 33 -24.57 -38.61 -12.70
CA ILE A 33 -24.99 -37.27 -12.32
C ILE A 33 -24.12 -36.74 -11.18
N MET A 34 -23.83 -37.57 -10.16
CA MET A 34 -22.91 -37.20 -9.08
C MET A 34 -21.51 -36.83 -9.60
N LEU A 35 -20.97 -37.60 -10.57
CA LEU A 35 -19.68 -37.29 -11.18
C LEU A 35 -19.69 -35.97 -11.95
N ILE A 36 -20.79 -35.64 -12.63
CA ILE A 36 -20.92 -34.39 -13.41
C ILE A 36 -21.00 -33.17 -12.48
N ILE A 37 -21.81 -33.22 -11.41
CA ILE A 37 -22.05 -32.04 -10.55
C ILE A 37 -20.89 -31.71 -9.61
N THR A 38 -19.97 -32.64 -9.40
CA THR A 38 -18.85 -32.46 -8.45
C THR A 38 -17.71 -31.62 -9.02
N ILE A 39 -17.73 -31.28 -10.32
CA ILE A 39 -16.70 -30.41 -10.91
C ILE A 39 -16.93 -28.96 -10.45
N PRO A 40 -15.97 -28.36 -9.72
CA PRO A 40 -16.08 -26.97 -9.27
C PRO A 40 -15.93 -26.01 -10.46
N ILE A 41 -16.72 -24.93 -10.44
CA ILE A 41 -16.55 -23.85 -11.42
C ILE A 41 -15.19 -23.16 -11.21
N GLN A 42 -14.34 -23.18 -12.24
CA GLN A 42 -13.08 -22.45 -12.22
C GLN A 42 -13.35 -20.96 -12.41
N THR A 43 -13.20 -20.16 -11.36
CA THR A 43 -13.27 -18.70 -11.44
C THR A 43 -11.87 -18.12 -11.45
N HIS A 44 -11.49 -17.46 -12.55
CA HIS A 44 -10.25 -16.71 -12.60
C HIS A 44 -10.47 -15.33 -11.96
N ALA A 45 -10.25 -15.24 -10.65
CA ALA A 45 -10.21 -13.96 -9.95
C ALA A 45 -8.89 -13.25 -10.29
N ILE A 46 -8.91 -12.40 -11.32
CA ILE A 46 -7.80 -11.47 -11.56
C ILE A 46 -7.83 -10.45 -10.42
N LYS A 47 -6.81 -10.49 -9.55
CA LYS A 47 -6.58 -9.43 -8.55
C LYS A 47 -6.16 -8.16 -9.30
N MET A 48 -7.15 -7.35 -9.69
CA MET A 48 -6.89 -6.04 -10.26
C MET A 48 -6.45 -5.11 -9.13
N ASN A 49 -5.13 -4.90 -9.02
CA ASN A 49 -4.59 -3.82 -8.22
C ASN A 49 -4.87 -2.52 -8.97
N LEU A 50 -6.01 -1.90 -8.66
CA LEU A 50 -6.27 -0.52 -9.07
C LEU A 50 -5.18 0.35 -8.42
N PRO A 51 -4.38 1.09 -9.20
CA PRO A 51 -3.46 2.05 -8.62
C PRO A 51 -4.30 3.05 -7.85
N VAL A 52 -4.06 3.16 -6.53
CA VAL A 52 -4.57 4.27 -5.75
C VAL A 52 -3.98 5.53 -6.35
N GLY A 53 -4.82 6.36 -6.97
CA GLY A 53 -4.37 7.61 -7.57
C GLY A 53 -3.61 8.44 -6.53
N ASN A 54 -2.66 9.26 -7.00
CA ASN A 54 -1.94 10.18 -6.13
C ASN A 54 -2.93 10.91 -5.20
N PRO A 55 -2.65 10.98 -3.88
CA PRO A 55 -3.46 11.77 -2.97
C PRO A 55 -3.66 13.18 -3.56
N PRO A 56 -4.85 13.78 -3.39
CA PRO A 56 -5.05 15.18 -3.73
C PRO A 56 -3.93 16.03 -3.11
N PRO A 57 -3.37 17.01 -3.83
CA PRO A 57 -2.40 17.92 -3.24
C PRO A 57 -2.98 18.52 -1.95
N PRO A 58 -2.15 18.75 -0.93
CA PRO A 58 -2.61 19.32 0.34
C PRO A 58 -3.46 20.56 0.07
N ILE A 59 -4.67 20.58 0.64
CA ILE A 59 -5.67 21.66 0.52
C ILE A 59 -5.16 23.01 1.02
N THR A 60 -4.13 23.02 1.85
CA THR A 60 -3.49 24.23 2.37
C THR A 60 -2.00 24.18 2.05
N GLN A 61 -1.55 25.12 1.22
CA GLN A 61 -0.13 25.39 1.04
C GLN A 61 0.43 25.83 2.41
N PRO A 62 1.52 25.23 2.90
CA PRO A 62 2.16 25.70 4.13
C PRO A 62 2.51 27.18 3.99
N GLU A 63 2.37 27.94 5.07
CA GLU A 63 2.90 29.30 5.11
C GLU A 63 4.41 29.25 4.84
N VAL A 64 4.93 30.24 4.11
CA VAL A 64 6.37 30.35 3.84
C VAL A 64 6.93 31.44 4.74
N VAL A 65 7.93 31.07 5.53
CA VAL A 65 8.69 32.00 6.37
C VAL A 65 10.04 32.22 5.71
N GLN A 66 10.38 33.47 5.40
CA GLN A 66 11.69 33.83 4.88
C GLN A 66 12.61 34.25 6.01
N ILE A 67 13.78 33.62 6.10
CA ILE A 67 14.86 34.02 6.99
C ILE A 67 16.04 34.46 6.12
N ASP A 68 16.33 35.75 6.12
CA ASP A 68 17.50 36.29 5.42
C ASP A 68 18.62 36.53 6.43
N ILE A 69 19.85 36.16 6.08
CA ILE A 69 21.04 36.44 6.88
C ILE A 69 21.93 37.39 6.07
N ASP A 70 22.15 38.60 6.59
CA ASP A 70 22.96 39.61 5.90
C ASP A 70 24.47 39.39 6.09
N PHE A 71 25.32 40.16 5.40
CA PHE A 71 26.78 40.01 5.38
C PHE A 71 27.43 40.18 6.77
N ASP A 72 26.78 40.91 7.67
CA ASP A 72 27.21 41.17 9.05
C ASP A 72 26.71 40.11 10.05
N GLY A 73 25.93 39.12 9.58
CA GLY A 73 25.27 38.12 10.41
C GLY A 73 23.91 38.55 10.97
N THR A 74 23.41 39.75 10.61
CA THR A 74 22.08 40.20 10.98
C THR A 74 21.04 39.26 10.37
N THR A 75 20.21 38.66 11.24
CA THR A 75 19.13 37.78 10.82
C THR A 75 17.83 38.55 10.77
N THR A 76 17.11 38.44 9.65
CA THR A 76 15.76 38.98 9.51
C THR A 76 14.76 37.84 9.31
N TRP A 77 13.53 38.08 9.74
CA TRP A 77 12.42 37.14 9.65
C TRP A 77 11.26 37.86 8.96
N ASN A 78 10.91 37.41 7.76
CA ASN A 78 9.95 38.08 6.87
C ASN A 78 10.26 39.58 6.72
N GLY A 79 11.55 39.92 6.56
CA GLY A 79 12.03 41.29 6.42
C GLY A 79 12.05 42.12 7.72
N GLN A 80 11.71 41.53 8.87
CA GLN A 80 11.82 42.19 10.17
C GLN A 80 13.09 41.74 10.89
N PRO A 81 13.97 42.67 11.32
CA PRO A 81 15.19 42.30 12.03
C PRO A 81 14.86 41.56 13.33
N VAL A 82 15.57 40.46 13.56
CA VAL A 82 15.44 39.68 14.79
C VAL A 82 16.50 40.18 15.77
N PRO A 83 16.11 40.70 16.95
CA PRO A 83 17.02 41.45 17.81
C PRO A 83 18.08 40.58 18.49
N ASN A 84 17.81 39.30 18.71
CA ASN A 84 18.73 38.36 19.35
C ASN A 84 18.38 36.91 19.00
N ARG A 85 19.31 36.00 19.32
CA ARG A 85 19.15 34.56 19.10
C ARG A 85 17.94 33.96 19.83
N ALA A 86 17.64 34.42 21.05
CA ALA A 86 16.49 33.91 21.80
C ALA A 86 15.14 34.22 21.12
N ALA A 87 15.03 35.39 20.48
CA ALA A 87 13.86 35.77 19.70
C ALA A 87 13.72 34.92 18.43
N LEU A 88 14.82 34.59 17.77
CA LEU A 88 14.84 33.66 16.63
C LEU A 88 14.37 32.26 17.07
N GLU A 89 14.94 31.73 18.15
CA GLU A 89 14.59 30.42 18.68
C GLU A 89 13.13 30.33 19.14
N SER A 90 12.59 31.41 19.74
CA SER A 90 11.18 31.49 20.10
C SER A 90 10.26 31.39 18.86
N ARG A 91 10.58 32.10 17.78
CA ARG A 91 9.81 32.02 16.52
C ARG A 91 9.93 30.66 15.85
N LEU A 92 11.13 30.07 15.84
CA LEU A 92 11.35 28.71 15.32
C LEU A 92 10.58 27.66 16.12
N ALA A 93 10.52 27.79 17.44
CA ALA A 93 9.73 26.91 18.30
C ALA A 93 8.22 27.04 18.04
N GLN A 94 7.74 28.26 17.75
CA GLN A 94 6.34 28.49 17.36
C GLN A 94 6.02 27.77 16.04
N VAL A 95 6.87 27.93 15.02
CA VAL A 95 6.71 27.23 13.73
C VAL A 95 6.73 25.70 13.91
N ALA A 96 7.62 25.20 14.76
CA ALA A 96 7.71 23.76 15.04
C ALA A 96 6.46 23.20 15.74
N ALA A 97 5.77 24.03 16.53
CA ALA A 97 4.56 23.67 17.25
C ALA A 97 3.28 23.73 16.40
N GLU A 98 3.33 24.29 15.19
CA GLU A 98 2.17 24.33 14.30
C GLU A 98 1.80 22.93 13.79
N PRO A 99 0.49 22.62 13.67
CA PRO A 99 0.03 21.33 13.16
C PRO A 99 0.46 21.10 11.70
N VAL A 100 0.58 22.17 10.92
CA VAL A 100 1.17 22.17 9.59
C VAL A 100 2.36 23.12 9.63
N GLN A 101 3.57 22.59 9.83
CA GLN A 101 4.78 23.41 9.87
C GLN A 101 4.92 24.24 8.60
N ALA A 102 5.11 25.54 8.78
CA ALA A 102 5.54 26.48 7.76
C ALA A 102 6.86 26.04 7.13
N GLU A 103 7.04 26.35 5.85
CA GLU A 103 8.30 26.11 5.14
C GLU A 103 9.24 27.29 5.36
N ILE A 104 10.41 27.01 5.92
CA ILE A 104 11.43 28.01 6.23
C ILE A 104 12.36 28.13 5.03
N HIS A 105 12.33 29.28 4.37
CA HIS A 105 13.22 29.62 3.28
C HIS A 105 14.40 30.43 3.82
N LEU A 106 15.55 29.77 3.92
CA LEU A 106 16.79 30.37 4.40
C LEU A 106 17.57 30.97 3.23
N ARG A 107 17.76 32.28 3.23
CA ARG A 107 18.54 33.01 2.22
C ARG A 107 19.78 33.65 2.86
N PRO A 108 20.94 33.00 2.78
CA PRO A 108 22.18 33.61 3.23
C PRO A 108 22.72 34.63 2.20
N ASN A 109 23.27 35.74 2.67
CA ASN A 109 24.06 36.65 1.85
C ASN A 109 25.36 35.95 1.40
N LYS A 110 25.79 36.17 0.15
CA LYS A 110 27.02 35.57 -0.40
C LYS A 110 28.28 35.81 0.45
N LEU A 111 28.35 36.94 1.17
CA LEU A 111 29.50 37.32 2.00
C LEU A 111 29.41 36.83 3.44
N VAL A 112 28.28 36.26 3.87
CA VAL A 112 28.12 35.83 5.26
C VAL A 112 29.00 34.61 5.56
N PRO A 113 29.67 34.56 6.73
CA PRO A 113 30.38 33.36 7.15
C PRO A 113 29.43 32.16 7.29
N TYR A 114 29.86 31.00 6.79
CA TYR A 114 29.09 29.76 6.88
C TYR A 114 28.67 29.40 8.31
N LYS A 115 29.48 29.77 9.31
CA LYS A 115 29.18 29.54 10.73
C LYS A 115 27.83 30.14 11.15
N ASP A 116 27.47 31.33 10.66
CA ASP A 116 26.25 32.02 11.08
C ASP A 116 25.02 31.34 10.46
N VAL A 117 25.15 30.90 9.20
CA VAL A 117 24.13 30.09 8.52
C VAL A 117 23.94 28.73 9.22
N ALA A 118 25.04 28.05 9.52
CA ALA A 118 25.01 26.76 10.19
C ALA A 118 24.42 26.85 11.60
N GLU A 119 24.67 27.94 12.33
CA GLU A 119 24.10 28.19 13.65
C GLU A 119 22.57 28.32 13.60
N VAL A 120 22.05 29.06 12.62
CA VAL A 120 20.59 29.20 12.38
C VAL A 120 19.97 27.84 12.03
N MET A 121 20.58 27.10 11.11
CA MET A 121 20.11 25.75 10.75
C MET A 121 20.14 24.78 11.94
N ALA A 122 21.21 24.80 12.74
CA ALA A 122 21.33 23.95 13.91
C ALA A 122 20.29 24.31 14.98
N SER A 123 20.00 25.60 15.20
CA SER A 123 18.92 26.01 16.11
C SER A 123 17.55 25.56 15.59
N ALA A 124 17.25 25.73 14.30
CA ALA A 124 15.99 25.29 13.71
C ALA A 124 15.79 23.77 13.80
N GLN A 125 16.83 22.99 13.50
CA GLN A 125 16.79 21.52 13.61
C GLN A 125 16.60 21.05 15.05
N ARG A 126 17.31 21.65 16.02
CA ARG A 126 17.15 21.32 17.45
C ARG A 126 15.75 21.59 17.98
N LEU A 127 15.08 22.62 17.45
CA LEU A 127 13.73 23.01 17.84
C LEU A 127 12.63 22.24 17.10
N GLY A 128 12.99 21.38 16.14
CA GLY A 128 12.03 20.55 15.41
C GLY A 128 11.37 21.25 14.22
N ALA A 129 11.90 22.40 13.77
CA ALA A 129 11.49 23.04 12.52
C ALA A 129 12.18 22.31 11.35
N THR A 130 11.51 21.31 10.79
CA THR A 130 12.15 20.34 9.86
C THR A 130 12.06 20.72 8.39
N LYS A 131 11.12 21.59 8.03
CA LYS A 131 10.92 22.03 6.64
C LYS A 131 11.75 23.26 6.32
N ILE A 132 13.06 23.07 6.12
CA ILE A 132 13.98 24.15 5.76
C ILE A 132 14.46 23.96 4.32
N GLY A 133 14.27 24.98 3.49
CA GLY A 133 14.85 25.08 2.15
C GLY A 133 15.90 26.19 2.11
N LEU A 134 17.10 25.89 1.63
CA LEU A 134 18.06 26.93 1.26
C LEU A 134 17.70 27.49 -0.11
N ILE A 135 17.51 28.79 -0.19
CA ILE A 135 17.25 29.52 -1.43
C ILE A 135 18.45 30.42 -1.75
N GLY A 136 18.79 30.51 -3.04
CA GLY A 136 19.97 31.28 -3.48
C GLY A 136 21.30 30.53 -3.47
N ASN A 137 21.30 29.19 -3.33
CA ASN A 137 22.50 28.36 -3.51
C ASN A 137 23.17 28.53 -4.89
N GLU A 138 22.42 29.02 -5.87
CA GLU A 138 22.90 29.39 -7.21
C GLU A 138 24.04 30.42 -7.17
N GLN A 139 24.06 31.28 -6.14
CA GLN A 139 25.05 32.35 -5.98
C GLN A 139 26.43 31.84 -5.52
N TYR A 140 26.51 30.60 -5.04
CA TYR A 140 27.73 29.94 -4.55
C TYR A 140 28.37 28.98 -5.58
N MET A 141 27.72 28.74 -6.72
CA MET A 141 28.24 27.88 -7.80
C MET A 141 29.09 28.61 -8.86
N GLN A 142 29.49 29.87 -8.61
CA GLN A 142 30.42 30.64 -9.45
C GLN A 142 31.67 31.03 -8.69
#